data_AF-A0A8H7PY50-F1
#
_entry.id   AF-A0A8H7PY50-F1
#
_cell.length_a   1.000
_cell.length_b   1.000
_cell.length_c   1.000
_cell.angle_alpha   90.00
_cell.angle_beta   90.00
_cell.angle_gamma   90.00
#
_symmetry.space_group_name_H-M   'P 1'
#
loop_
_entity.id
_entity.type
_entity.pdbx_description
1 polymer ?
#
loop_
_entity_poly.entity_id
_entity_poly.type
_entity_poly.pdbx_seq_one_letter_code
_entity_poly.pdbx_strand_id
1 'polypeptide(L)'
;MSHQHGPNCNHDHEQEQTQQVRTIQVSEPSKAPADVHIAAQYLKDPKKSGMKQRFGVLNGKRFEYFKGKSAINALLKNNYNMNTPKGRRLVTTREEAHQLLLDLGVNGFILHVDRGESPGGKGTPRALQPNQLQAINEDWYYMWIWEGSQVKLYIGAAALVATVLAAVMFPLWPSFLRLGVWYLSVGVLGLLGVFFGIAIIRLILFVLTMFTLSPGIWLFPNLFEDVGIVDSFIPFWGWDEPKKKKSKAETETGAAESSVTATTTNAAEAVVEKED
;
A
#
# COMPACT_ATOMS: atom_id res chain seq x y z
N MET A 1 -68.15 -53.57 40.35
CA MET A 1 -67.20 -52.63 40.99
C MET A 1 -66.43 -51.95 39.87
N SER A 2 -66.60 -50.64 39.74
CA SER A 2 -66.29 -49.81 38.58
C SER A 2 -65.22 -48.77 38.94
N HIS A 3 -63.97 -49.03 38.54
CA HIS A 3 -62.86 -48.09 38.29
C HIS A 3 -62.95 -47.30 36.97
N GLN A 4 -63.54 -46.10 36.93
CA GLN A 4 -63.58 -45.22 35.76
C GLN A 4 -62.38 -44.25 35.77
N HIS A 5 -61.59 -44.18 34.69
CA HIS A 5 -60.58 -43.13 34.51
C HIS A 5 -61.13 -42.04 33.58
N GLY A 6 -61.23 -40.81 34.10
CA GLY A 6 -61.77 -39.65 33.41
C GLY A 6 -60.76 -38.95 32.49
N PRO A 7 -61.22 -38.15 31.51
CA PRO A 7 -60.35 -37.46 30.56
C PRO A 7 -60.10 -36.01 30.99
N ASN A 8 -59.15 -35.77 31.89
CA ASN A 8 -58.53 -34.44 32.03
C ASN A 8 -57.26 -34.50 32.90
N CYS A 9 -56.10 -34.67 32.28
CA CYS A 9 -54.81 -34.35 32.92
C CYS A 9 -54.14 -33.31 32.04
N ASN A 10 -54.47 -32.05 32.34
CA ASN A 10 -53.81 -30.87 31.82
C ASN A 10 -52.39 -30.86 32.40
N HIS A 11 -51.40 -31.28 31.62
CA HIS A 11 -50.00 -31.02 31.92
C HIS A 11 -49.63 -29.72 31.23
N ASP A 12 -49.63 -28.63 32.01
CA ASP A 12 -49.01 -27.37 31.64
C ASP A 12 -47.52 -27.59 31.42
N HIS A 13 -47.12 -27.70 30.15
CA HIS A 13 -45.74 -27.51 29.76
C HIS A 13 -45.51 -26.01 29.63
N GLU A 14 -44.96 -25.43 30.69
CA GLU A 14 -44.27 -24.15 30.67
C GLU A 14 -43.22 -24.21 29.55
N GLN A 15 -43.53 -23.60 28.40
CA GLN A 15 -42.58 -23.43 27.32
C GLN A 15 -41.59 -22.35 27.76
N GLU A 16 -40.52 -22.79 28.42
CA GLU A 16 -39.30 -22.03 28.55
C GLU A 16 -38.83 -21.71 27.12
N GLN A 17 -39.01 -20.45 26.70
CA GLN A 17 -38.48 -19.93 25.44
C GLN A 17 -36.95 -19.94 25.54
N THR A 18 -36.36 -21.09 25.23
CA THR A 18 -34.93 -21.19 24.94
C THR A 18 -34.72 -20.42 23.65
N GLN A 19 -34.30 -19.17 23.81
CA GLN A 19 -33.90 -18.28 22.74
C GLN A 19 -32.79 -18.99 21.95
N GLN A 20 -33.18 -19.59 20.82
CA GLN A 20 -32.26 -20.28 19.93
C GLN A 20 -31.21 -19.27 19.49
N VAL A 21 -29.99 -19.46 20.00
CA VAL A 21 -28.79 -18.80 19.49
C VAL A 21 -28.67 -19.19 18.02
N ARG A 22 -29.08 -18.29 17.13
CA ARG A 22 -28.88 -18.48 15.68
C ARG A 22 -27.36 -18.53 15.45
N THR A 23 -26.81 -19.72 15.28
CA THR A 23 -25.49 -19.90 14.71
C THR A 23 -25.53 -19.29 13.31
N ILE A 24 -24.89 -18.14 13.12
CA ILE A 24 -24.70 -17.58 11.79
C ILE A 24 -23.88 -18.59 11.01
N GLN A 25 -24.51 -19.22 10.02
CA GLN A 25 -23.81 -20.04 9.02
C GLN A 25 -22.95 -19.07 8.22
N VAL A 26 -21.70 -18.92 8.63
CA VAL A 26 -20.72 -18.08 7.93
C VAL A 26 -20.61 -18.63 6.51
N SER A 27 -21.10 -17.89 5.52
CA SER A 27 -20.96 -18.30 4.13
C SER A 27 -19.49 -18.16 3.72
N GLU A 28 -19.05 -19.03 2.83
CA GLU A 28 -17.68 -19.06 2.37
C GLU A 28 -17.37 -17.76 1.59
N PRO A 29 -16.28 -17.05 1.89
CA PRO A 29 -15.97 -15.77 1.23
C PRO A 29 -15.93 -15.83 -0.28
N SER A 30 -15.71 -17.01 -0.88
CA SER A 30 -15.66 -17.24 -2.32
C SER A 30 -17.00 -17.05 -3.05
N LYS A 31 -18.12 -17.22 -2.34
CA LYS A 31 -19.48 -17.11 -2.91
C LYS A 31 -20.10 -15.73 -2.69
N ALA A 32 -19.37 -14.81 -2.08
CA ALA A 32 -19.90 -13.52 -1.71
C ALA A 32 -20.21 -12.69 -2.96
N PRO A 33 -21.22 -11.80 -2.88
CA PRO A 33 -21.47 -10.83 -3.93
C PRO A 33 -20.23 -9.97 -4.21
N ALA A 34 -20.05 -9.59 -5.47
CA ALA A 34 -18.80 -8.96 -5.89
C ALA A 34 -18.58 -7.59 -5.22
N ASP A 35 -19.63 -6.88 -4.82
CA ASP A 35 -19.62 -5.63 -4.04
C ASP A 35 -18.94 -5.82 -2.69
N VAL A 36 -19.32 -6.88 -1.96
CA VAL A 36 -18.69 -7.28 -0.70
C VAL A 36 -17.21 -7.59 -0.89
N HIS A 37 -16.83 -8.28 -1.97
CA HIS A 37 -15.42 -8.55 -2.27
C HIS A 37 -14.57 -7.29 -2.47
N ILE A 38 -15.07 -6.28 -3.18
CA ILE A 38 -14.31 -5.04 -3.38
C ILE A 38 -14.26 -4.23 -2.10
N ALA A 39 -15.33 -4.22 -1.31
CA ALA A 39 -15.31 -3.61 0.02
C ALA A 39 -14.23 -4.26 0.89
N ALA A 40 -14.17 -5.59 0.94
CA ALA A 40 -13.14 -6.33 1.66
C ALA A 40 -11.73 -5.99 1.13
N GLN A 41 -11.54 -6.00 -0.20
CA GLN A 41 -10.24 -5.72 -0.81
C GLN A 41 -9.77 -4.28 -0.57
N TYR A 42 -10.68 -3.31 -0.64
CA TYR A 42 -10.39 -1.91 -0.34
C TYR A 42 -10.02 -1.71 1.12
N LEU A 43 -10.80 -2.29 2.04
CA LEU A 43 -10.58 -2.16 3.47
C LEU A 43 -9.29 -2.87 3.92
N LYS A 44 -8.94 -4.01 3.31
CA LYS A 44 -7.70 -4.72 3.63
C LYS A 44 -6.44 -4.02 3.12
N ASP A 45 -6.54 -3.17 2.09
CA ASP A 45 -5.42 -2.39 1.59
C ASP A 45 -5.20 -1.11 2.43
N PRO A 46 -4.13 -1.02 3.24
CA PRO A 46 -3.91 0.13 4.12
C PRO A 46 -3.62 1.43 3.36
N LYS A 47 -3.05 1.34 2.15
CA LYS A 47 -2.72 2.52 1.34
C LYS A 47 -3.99 3.16 0.77
N LYS A 48 -4.99 2.34 0.45
CA LYS A 48 -6.28 2.82 -0.08
C LYS A 48 -7.25 3.24 1.01
N SER A 49 -7.46 2.38 2.01
CA SER A 49 -8.41 2.64 3.10
C SER A 49 -7.91 3.67 4.11
N GLY A 50 -6.58 3.80 4.25
CA GLY A 50 -5.96 4.60 5.31
C GLY A 50 -6.21 4.05 6.71
N MET A 51 -6.59 2.76 6.84
CA MET A 51 -6.77 2.11 8.13
C MET A 51 -5.43 1.68 8.72
N LYS A 52 -5.31 1.81 10.05
CA LYS A 52 -4.12 1.34 10.78
C LYS A 52 -4.11 -0.19 10.81
N GLN A 53 -3.05 -0.80 10.29
CA GLN A 53 -2.82 -2.24 10.45
C GLN A 53 -2.52 -2.56 11.91
N ARG A 54 -3.27 -3.51 12.47
CA ARG A 54 -3.04 -4.04 13.83
C ARG A 54 -3.07 -5.55 13.76
N PHE A 55 -2.20 -6.17 14.54
CA PHE A 55 -2.09 -7.63 14.60
C PHE A 55 -2.41 -8.10 16.01
N GLY A 56 -3.21 -9.16 16.09
CA GLY A 56 -3.51 -9.89 17.31
C GLY A 56 -3.26 -11.38 17.12
N VAL A 57 -3.27 -12.13 18.21
CA VAL A 57 -3.08 -13.59 18.19
C VAL A 57 -4.37 -14.28 18.60
N LEU A 58 -4.80 -15.24 17.79
CA LEU A 58 -5.86 -16.18 18.13
C LEU A 58 -5.30 -17.60 17.95
N ASN A 59 -5.36 -18.43 19.00
CA ASN A 59 -4.90 -19.82 18.97
C ASN A 59 -3.45 -19.97 18.44
N GLY A 60 -2.56 -19.05 18.80
CA GLY A 60 -1.16 -19.04 18.36
C GLY A 60 -0.92 -18.49 16.95
N LYS A 61 -1.96 -18.31 16.13
CA LYS A 61 -1.85 -17.68 14.79
C LYS A 61 -2.09 -16.17 14.88
N ARG A 62 -1.30 -15.40 14.13
CA ARG A 62 -1.47 -13.95 14.01
C ARG A 62 -2.55 -13.63 12.98
N PHE A 63 -3.46 -12.73 13.36
CA PHE A 63 -4.51 -12.19 12.49
C PHE A 63 -4.49 -10.68 12.50
N GLU A 64 -4.85 -10.09 11.37
CA GLU A 64 -5.10 -8.65 11.27
C GLU A 64 -6.46 -8.33 11.85
N TYR A 65 -6.55 -7.24 12.62
CA TYR A 65 -7.81 -6.78 13.18
C TYR A 65 -7.93 -5.25 13.09
N PHE A 66 -9.16 -4.76 13.11
CA PHE A 66 -9.48 -3.35 13.01
C PHE A 66 -10.67 -2.99 13.90
N LYS A 67 -10.91 -1.69 14.11
CA LYS A 67 -12.06 -1.17 14.86
C LYS A 67 -13.20 -0.85 13.88
N GLY A 68 -14.44 -1.21 14.20
CA GLY A 68 -15.62 -0.97 13.34
C GLY A 68 -15.73 0.47 12.85
N LYS A 69 -15.61 1.45 13.75
CA LYS A 69 -15.62 2.89 13.45
C LYS A 69 -14.61 3.28 12.37
N SER A 70 -13.43 2.66 12.39
CA SER A 70 -12.38 2.93 11.40
C SER A 70 -12.76 2.41 10.02
N ALA A 71 -13.40 1.23 9.94
CA ALA A 71 -13.86 0.66 8.68
C ALA A 71 -14.99 1.48 8.08
N ILE A 72 -15.99 1.85 8.89
CA ILE A 72 -17.10 2.68 8.45
C ILE A 72 -16.59 4.04 7.95
N ASN A 73 -15.67 4.68 8.68
CA ASN A 73 -15.04 5.93 8.23
C ASN A 73 -14.23 5.75 6.93
N ALA A 74 -13.61 4.59 6.71
CA ALA A 74 -12.86 4.33 5.49
C ALA A 74 -13.77 4.11 4.27
N LEU A 75 -14.93 3.46 4.46
CA LEU A 75 -15.94 3.26 3.42
C LEU A 75 -16.61 4.57 2.98
N LEU A 76 -16.79 5.52 3.91
CA LEU A 76 -17.35 6.84 3.62
C LEU A 76 -16.39 7.78 2.86
N LYS A 77 -15.12 7.41 2.68
CA LYS A 77 -14.17 8.23 1.92
C LYS A 77 -14.50 8.18 0.44
N ASN A 78 -14.37 9.31 -0.25
CA ASN A 78 -14.51 9.40 -1.71
C ASN A 78 -13.63 8.39 -2.47
N ASN A 79 -12.47 8.03 -1.90
CA ASN A 79 -11.57 7.02 -2.46
C ASN A 79 -12.25 5.65 -2.65
N TYR A 80 -13.18 5.26 -1.79
CA TYR A 80 -13.90 3.99 -1.95
C TYR A 80 -14.80 4.03 -3.18
N ASN A 81 -15.61 5.08 -3.30
CA ASN A 81 -16.55 5.26 -4.41
C ASN A 81 -15.82 5.44 -5.76
N MET A 82 -14.66 6.09 -5.79
CA MET A 82 -13.83 6.21 -7.00
C MET A 82 -13.24 4.87 -7.46
N ASN A 83 -12.91 3.98 -6.52
CA ASN A 83 -12.35 2.66 -6.81
C ASN A 83 -13.44 1.59 -7.06
N THR A 84 -14.71 1.97 -6.94
CA THR A 84 -15.84 1.07 -7.15
C THR A 84 -16.33 1.18 -8.60
N PRO A 85 -16.43 0.06 -9.35
CA PRO A 85 -16.92 0.07 -10.73
C PRO A 85 -18.33 0.66 -10.84
N LYS A 86 -18.63 1.34 -11.96
CA LYS A 86 -19.95 1.90 -12.25
C LYS A 86 -21.01 0.78 -12.22
N GLY A 87 -22.14 1.04 -11.57
CA GLY A 87 -23.26 0.09 -11.44
C GLY A 87 -23.27 -0.75 -10.16
N ARG A 88 -22.44 -0.40 -9.17
CA ARG A 88 -22.36 -1.09 -7.88
C ARG A 88 -22.77 -0.21 -6.71
N ARG A 89 -23.02 -0.84 -5.55
CA ARG A 89 -23.43 -0.18 -4.32
C ARG A 89 -22.38 0.86 -3.90
N LEU A 90 -22.72 2.13 -4.11
CA LEU A 90 -22.00 3.26 -3.57
C LEU A 90 -22.31 3.36 -2.08
N VAL A 91 -21.35 3.83 -1.30
CA VAL A 91 -21.54 4.07 0.12
C VAL A 91 -21.43 5.57 0.36
N THR A 92 -22.56 6.18 0.68
CA THR A 92 -22.68 7.63 0.91
C THR A 92 -23.14 7.94 2.32
N THR A 93 -23.98 7.07 2.89
CA THR A 93 -24.50 7.21 4.25
C THR A 93 -23.82 6.25 5.21
N ARG A 94 -23.89 6.58 6.51
CA ARG A 94 -23.25 5.77 7.55
C ARG A 94 -23.99 4.45 7.75
N GLU A 95 -25.29 4.46 7.53
CA GLU A 95 -26.20 3.32 7.56
C GLU A 95 -25.86 2.33 6.43
N GLU A 96 -25.62 2.83 5.21
CA GLU A 96 -25.14 2.00 4.09
C GLU A 96 -23.80 1.34 4.39
N ALA A 97 -22.86 2.08 4.99
CA ALA A 97 -21.56 1.56 5.39
C ALA A 97 -21.68 0.48 6.47
N HIS A 98 -22.62 0.64 7.41
CA HIS A 98 -22.90 -0.34 8.46
C HIS A 98 -23.48 -1.63 7.89
N GLN A 99 -24.45 -1.53 6.96
CA GLN A 99 -25.01 -2.67 6.25
C GLN A 99 -23.95 -3.41 5.42
N LEU A 100 -23.08 -2.68 4.72
CA LEU A 100 -21.99 -3.32 3.96
C LEU A 100 -20.98 -4.03 4.88
N LEU A 101 -20.74 -3.50 6.08
CA LEU A 101 -19.91 -4.16 7.08
C LEU A 101 -20.59 -5.40 7.67
N LEU A 102 -21.93 -5.40 7.79
CA LEU A 102 -22.71 -6.59 8.14
C LEU A 102 -22.61 -7.65 7.05
N ASP A 103 -22.76 -7.25 5.79
CA ASP A 103 -22.62 -8.15 4.64
C ASP A 103 -21.23 -8.81 4.61
N LEU A 104 -20.17 -8.07 4.99
CA LEU A 104 -18.82 -8.63 5.15
C LEU A 104 -18.74 -9.71 6.26
N GLY A 105 -19.42 -9.50 7.37
CA GLY A 105 -19.47 -10.47 8.48
C GLY A 105 -20.26 -11.73 8.12
N VAL A 106 -21.43 -11.56 7.50
CA VAL A 106 -22.28 -12.68 7.05
C VAL A 106 -21.55 -13.54 6.03
N ASN A 107 -20.81 -12.92 5.11
CA ASN A 107 -20.00 -13.60 4.10
C ASN A 107 -18.61 -14.07 4.58
N GLY A 108 -18.35 -14.07 5.89
CA GLY A 108 -17.16 -14.67 6.46
C GLY A 108 -15.84 -13.96 6.19
N PHE A 109 -15.85 -12.70 5.75
CA PHE A 109 -14.62 -11.93 5.61
C PHE A 109 -14.07 -11.50 6.97
N ILE A 110 -14.97 -11.20 7.90
CA ILE A 110 -14.64 -10.64 9.21
C ILE A 110 -15.39 -11.35 10.33
N LEU A 111 -14.80 -11.31 11.53
CA LEU A 111 -15.40 -11.87 12.74
C LEU A 111 -15.26 -10.90 13.90
N HIS A 112 -16.34 -10.70 14.67
CA HIS A 112 -16.31 -9.91 15.88
C HIS A 112 -15.47 -10.60 16.96
N VAL A 113 -14.53 -9.84 17.53
CA VAL A 113 -13.55 -10.34 18.48
C VAL A 113 -13.36 -9.37 19.63
N ASP A 114 -13.22 -9.94 20.82
CA ASP A 114 -12.80 -9.21 22.01
C ASP A 114 -11.28 -9.09 22.03
N ARG A 115 -10.82 -7.89 22.34
CA ARG A 115 -9.40 -7.56 22.42
C ARG A 115 -8.93 -7.66 23.86
N GLY A 116 -8.19 -8.72 24.16
CA GLY A 116 -7.56 -8.92 25.45
C GLY A 116 -6.35 -8.02 25.71
N GLU A 117 -5.72 -8.28 26.84
CA GLU A 117 -4.46 -7.66 27.22
C GLU A 117 -3.30 -8.14 26.34
N SER A 118 -2.23 -7.36 26.36
CA SER A 118 -1.02 -7.65 25.60
C SER A 118 -0.05 -8.38 26.52
N PRO A 119 0.28 -9.66 26.30
CA PRO A 119 1.07 -10.45 27.24
C PRO A 119 2.45 -9.86 27.56
N GLY A 120 3.02 -9.04 26.65
CA GLY A 120 4.31 -8.38 26.85
C GLY A 120 4.27 -6.87 26.69
N GLY A 121 3.14 -6.22 27.00
CA GLY A 121 3.04 -4.75 27.00
C GLY A 121 3.00 -4.11 25.60
N LYS A 122 3.38 -2.83 25.52
CA LYS A 122 3.21 -1.99 24.32
C LYS A 122 4.05 -2.53 23.15
N GLY A 123 3.39 -2.93 22.07
CA GLY A 123 4.03 -3.44 20.85
C GLY A 123 3.97 -4.96 20.69
N THR A 124 3.56 -5.70 21.72
CA THR A 124 3.22 -7.12 21.55
C THR A 124 1.83 -7.27 20.91
N PRO A 125 1.61 -8.30 20.07
CA PRO A 125 0.28 -8.58 19.53
C PRO A 125 -0.67 -8.97 20.67
N ARG A 126 -1.88 -8.42 20.67
CA ARG A 126 -2.88 -8.66 21.71
C ARG A 126 -3.58 -9.98 21.50
N ALA A 127 -3.97 -10.65 22.58
CA ALA A 127 -4.83 -11.83 22.48
C ALA A 127 -6.20 -11.43 21.92
N LEU A 128 -6.69 -12.16 20.92
CA LEU A 128 -8.03 -12.00 20.35
C LEU A 128 -8.86 -13.20 20.78
N GLN A 129 -10.11 -12.95 21.18
CA GLN A 129 -11.07 -13.99 21.51
C GLN A 129 -12.33 -13.79 20.67
N PRO A 130 -12.80 -14.78 19.90
CA PRO A 130 -14.05 -14.67 19.16
C PRO A 130 -15.20 -14.50 20.14
N ASN A 131 -16.03 -13.50 19.93
CA ASN A 131 -17.25 -13.33 20.73
C ASN A 131 -18.37 -14.19 20.12
N GLN A 132 -19.28 -14.70 20.96
CA GLN A 132 -20.46 -15.43 20.47
C GLN A 132 -21.49 -14.49 19.81
N LEU A 133 -21.56 -13.24 20.27
CA LEU A 133 -22.40 -12.20 19.69
C LEU A 133 -21.74 -11.62 18.45
N GLN A 134 -22.12 -12.13 17.29
CA GLN A 134 -21.69 -11.64 15.99
C GLN A 134 -22.68 -10.60 15.46
N ALA A 135 -22.52 -9.36 15.93
CA ALA A 135 -23.23 -8.20 15.40
C ALA A 135 -22.25 -7.08 15.05
N ILE A 136 -22.69 -6.11 14.26
CA ILE A 136 -21.86 -4.96 13.88
C ILE A 136 -22.15 -3.77 14.79
N ASN A 137 -21.12 -3.33 15.49
CA ASN A 137 -21.03 -2.09 16.23
C ASN A 137 -19.73 -1.33 15.86
N GLU A 138 -19.76 -0.01 15.92
CA GLU A 138 -18.60 0.83 15.62
C GLU A 138 -17.50 0.73 16.69
N ASP A 139 -17.88 0.48 17.94
CA ASP A 139 -16.94 0.45 19.05
C ASP A 139 -16.22 -0.88 19.22
N TRP A 140 -16.72 -1.91 18.56
CA TRP A 140 -16.16 -3.25 18.59
C TRP A 140 -15.00 -3.46 17.62
N TYR A 141 -14.28 -4.57 17.81
CA TYR A 141 -13.14 -4.95 17.00
C TYR A 141 -13.45 -6.18 16.14
N TYR A 142 -12.95 -6.19 14.92
CA TYR A 142 -13.16 -7.27 13.97
C TYR A 142 -11.83 -7.78 13.47
N MET A 143 -11.67 -9.09 13.39
CA MET A 143 -10.52 -9.71 12.74
C MET A 143 -10.83 -10.07 11.29
N TRP A 144 -9.83 -9.98 10.41
CA TRP A 144 -9.91 -10.51 9.07
C TRP A 144 -9.70 -12.03 9.09
N ILE A 145 -10.65 -12.77 8.55
CA ILE A 145 -10.48 -14.21 8.26
C ILE A 145 -9.96 -14.38 6.83
N TRP A 146 -10.37 -13.49 5.92
CA TRP A 146 -9.99 -13.56 4.51
C TRP A 146 -8.59 -13.00 4.25
N GLU A 147 -7.73 -13.80 3.59
CA GLU A 147 -6.32 -13.47 3.35
C GLU A 147 -6.05 -12.61 2.09
N GLY A 148 -7.09 -12.24 1.33
CA GLY A 148 -6.91 -11.51 0.07
C GLY A 148 -6.74 -12.42 -1.15
N SER A 149 -6.63 -11.82 -2.34
CA SER A 149 -6.33 -12.57 -3.56
C SER A 149 -4.86 -13.02 -3.57
N GLN A 150 -4.64 -14.32 -3.44
CA GLN A 150 -3.31 -14.96 -3.49
C GLN A 150 -2.80 -15.17 -4.93
N VAL A 151 -3.58 -14.79 -5.94
CA VAL A 151 -3.26 -15.04 -7.36
C VAL A 151 -1.91 -14.45 -7.74
N LYS A 152 -1.60 -13.21 -7.30
CA LYS A 152 -0.30 -12.58 -7.58
C LYS A 152 0.87 -13.36 -6.98
N LEU A 153 0.68 -13.94 -5.79
CA LEU A 153 1.71 -14.75 -5.14
C LEU A 153 1.92 -16.06 -5.89
N TYR A 154 0.84 -16.73 -6.33
CA TYR A 154 0.94 -17.94 -7.15
C TYR A 154 1.56 -17.67 -8.52
N ILE A 155 1.18 -16.60 -9.21
CA ILE A 155 1.79 -16.21 -10.49
C ILE A 155 3.27 -15.88 -10.28
N GLY A 156 3.61 -15.13 -9.23
CA GLY A 156 5.00 -14.82 -8.89
C GLY A 156 5.82 -16.08 -8.59
N ALA A 157 5.25 -17.01 -7.82
CA ALA A 157 5.90 -18.29 -7.53
C ALA A 157 6.07 -19.13 -8.80
N ALA A 158 5.05 -19.24 -9.65
CA ALA A 158 5.12 -19.94 -10.93
C ALA A 158 6.15 -19.31 -11.88
N ALA A 159 6.20 -17.98 -11.96
CA ALA A 159 7.19 -17.26 -12.76
C ALA A 159 8.62 -17.48 -12.25
N LEU A 160 8.82 -17.51 -10.93
CA LEU A 160 10.12 -17.82 -10.32
C LEU A 160 10.56 -19.25 -10.65
N VAL A 161 9.66 -20.22 -10.51
CA VAL A 161 9.94 -21.61 -10.88
C VAL A 161 10.25 -21.73 -12.37
N ALA A 162 9.46 -21.10 -13.24
CA ALA A 162 9.68 -21.09 -14.68
C ALA A 162 11.03 -20.46 -15.05
N THR A 163 11.43 -19.38 -14.38
CA THR A 163 12.73 -18.71 -14.58
C THR A 163 13.89 -19.65 -14.23
N VAL A 164 13.82 -20.31 -13.07
CA VAL A 164 14.84 -21.28 -12.66
C VAL A 164 14.89 -22.47 -13.63
N LEU A 165 13.72 -23.00 -14.02
CA LEU A 165 13.63 -24.09 -14.98
C LEU A 165 14.24 -23.72 -16.33
N ALA A 166 13.91 -22.53 -16.85
CA ALA A 166 14.47 -22.03 -18.10
C ALA A 166 16.00 -21.93 -18.02
N ALA A 167 16.55 -21.43 -16.91
CA ALA A 167 17.99 -21.34 -16.69
C ALA A 167 18.67 -22.71 -16.63
N VAL A 168 18.11 -23.69 -15.91
CA VAL A 168 18.65 -25.06 -15.84
C VAL A 168 18.56 -25.77 -17.19
N MET A 169 17.50 -25.50 -17.96
CA MET A 169 17.32 -26.03 -19.31
C MET A 169 18.14 -25.29 -20.39
N PHE A 170 19.05 -24.37 -20.03
CA PHE A 170 19.96 -23.71 -20.99
C PHE A 170 20.62 -24.66 -22.01
N PRO A 171 21.03 -25.90 -21.65
CA PRO A 171 21.56 -26.86 -22.62
C PRO A 171 20.59 -27.23 -23.77
N LEU A 172 19.28 -27.17 -23.51
CA LEU A 172 18.23 -27.51 -24.48
C LEU A 172 17.79 -26.30 -25.32
N TRP A 173 18.33 -25.11 -25.07
CA TRP A 173 17.90 -23.91 -25.78
C TRP A 173 18.32 -23.97 -27.26
N PRO A 174 17.49 -23.45 -28.18
CA PRO A 174 17.87 -23.34 -29.58
C PRO A 174 19.11 -22.45 -29.74
N SER A 175 19.91 -22.74 -30.77
CA SER A 175 21.23 -22.10 -30.96
C SER A 175 21.16 -20.57 -31.04
N PHE A 176 20.08 -20.00 -31.58
CA PHE A 176 19.91 -18.56 -31.68
C PHE A 176 19.75 -17.87 -30.32
N LEU A 177 19.06 -18.49 -29.34
CA LEU A 177 18.93 -17.92 -28.00
C LEU A 177 20.26 -17.95 -27.25
N ARG A 178 21.02 -19.05 -27.39
CA ARG A 178 22.38 -19.15 -26.80
C ARG A 178 23.30 -18.05 -27.34
N LEU A 179 23.23 -17.79 -28.65
CA LEU A 179 23.98 -16.70 -29.26
C LEU A 179 23.52 -15.33 -28.74
N GLY A 180 22.20 -15.13 -28.56
CA GLY A 180 21.66 -13.92 -27.93
C GLY A 180 22.18 -13.69 -26.51
N VAL A 181 22.20 -14.72 -25.67
CA VAL A 181 22.77 -14.66 -24.31
C VAL A 181 24.26 -14.34 -24.35
N TRP A 182 25.01 -14.91 -25.29
CA TRP A 182 26.43 -14.59 -25.47
C TRP A 182 26.65 -13.11 -25.81
N TYR A 183 25.93 -12.57 -26.80
CA TYR A 183 26.02 -11.16 -27.16
C TYR A 183 25.58 -10.24 -26.01
N LEU A 184 24.51 -10.61 -25.29
CA LEU A 184 24.05 -9.86 -24.12
C LEU A 184 25.12 -9.85 -23.02
N SER A 185 25.75 -10.99 -22.75
CA SER A 185 26.83 -11.11 -21.77
C SER A 185 28.04 -10.27 -22.16
N VAL A 186 28.48 -10.32 -23.42
CA VAL A 186 29.59 -9.50 -23.93
C VAL A 186 29.22 -8.02 -23.89
N GLY A 187 27.98 -7.65 -24.21
CA GLY A 187 27.47 -6.28 -24.14
C GLY A 187 27.48 -5.73 -22.71
N VAL A 188 26.96 -6.49 -21.74
CA VAL A 188 27.00 -6.11 -20.32
C VAL A 188 28.43 -6.02 -19.81
N LEU A 189 29.31 -6.94 -20.20
CA LEU A 189 30.72 -6.91 -19.81
C LEU A 189 31.45 -5.70 -20.42
N GLY A 190 31.12 -5.34 -21.66
CA GLY A 190 31.63 -4.14 -22.32
C GLY A 190 31.14 -2.86 -21.64
N LEU A 191 29.84 -2.75 -21.35
CA LEU A 191 29.26 -1.64 -20.59
C LEU A 191 29.95 -1.48 -19.23
N LEU A 192 30.15 -2.59 -18.53
CA LEU A 192 30.83 -2.62 -17.23
C LEU A 192 32.30 -2.21 -17.37
N GLY A 193 32.99 -2.67 -18.42
CA GLY A 193 34.37 -2.28 -18.74
C GLY A 193 34.51 -0.79 -19.02
N VAL A 194 33.59 -0.19 -19.77
CA VAL A 194 33.53 1.25 -20.02
C VAL A 194 33.29 2.01 -18.71
N PHE A 195 32.36 1.54 -17.87
CA PHE A 195 32.09 2.14 -16.57
C PHE A 195 33.34 2.16 -15.67
N PHE A 196 34.06 1.04 -15.57
CA PHE A 196 35.33 0.99 -14.85
C PHE A 196 36.42 1.86 -15.49
N GLY A 197 36.49 1.89 -16.82
CA GLY A 197 37.42 2.76 -17.55
C GLY A 197 37.22 4.22 -17.19
N ILE A 198 35.98 4.71 -17.18
CA ILE A 198 35.64 6.08 -16.76
C ILE A 198 36.04 6.32 -15.30
N ALA A 199 35.77 5.37 -14.40
CA ALA A 199 36.16 5.48 -13.00
C ALA A 199 37.70 5.55 -12.80
N ILE A 200 38.47 4.77 -13.57
CA ILE A 200 39.94 4.79 -13.54
C ILE A 200 40.47 6.11 -14.10
N ILE A 201 39.97 6.58 -15.25
CA ILE A 201 40.36 7.87 -15.83
C ILE A 201 40.10 9.00 -14.84
N ARG A 202 38.92 9.00 -14.20
CA ARG A 202 38.57 9.94 -13.13
C ARG A 202 39.59 9.91 -11.99
N LEU A 203 40.00 8.72 -11.52
CA LEU A 203 41.00 8.59 -10.46
C LEU A 203 42.37 9.15 -10.88
N ILE A 204 42.84 8.81 -12.09
CA ILE A 204 44.13 9.27 -12.61
C ILE A 204 44.13 10.81 -12.72
N LEU A 205 43.09 11.39 -13.30
CA LEU A 205 42.96 12.85 -13.42
C LEU A 205 42.94 13.53 -12.05
N PHE A 206 42.20 12.99 -11.08
CA PHE A 206 42.15 13.53 -9.73
C PHE A 206 43.53 13.51 -9.07
N VAL A 207 44.25 12.38 -9.14
CA VAL A 207 45.61 12.26 -8.57
C VAL A 207 46.58 13.23 -9.23
N LEU A 208 46.61 13.29 -10.57
CA LEU A 208 47.53 14.19 -11.30
C LEU A 208 47.24 15.66 -11.01
N THR A 209 45.97 16.05 -11.00
CA THR A 209 45.58 17.45 -10.77
C THR A 209 45.76 17.84 -9.32
N MET A 210 45.50 16.96 -8.35
CA MET A 210 45.78 17.22 -6.94
C MET A 210 47.25 17.60 -6.68
N PHE A 211 48.21 17.01 -7.41
CA PHE A 211 49.63 17.33 -7.27
C PHE A 211 50.10 18.55 -8.07
N THR A 212 49.39 18.93 -9.14
CA THR A 212 49.83 19.99 -10.08
C THR A 212 49.01 21.29 -9.98
N LEU A 213 47.72 21.18 -9.65
CA LEU A 213 46.72 22.24 -9.62
C LEU A 213 45.77 21.98 -8.43
N SER A 214 46.01 22.64 -7.29
CA SER A 214 45.04 22.61 -6.18
C SER A 214 43.91 23.61 -6.49
N PRO A 215 42.61 23.23 -6.54
CA PRO A 215 41.95 21.97 -6.18
C PRO A 215 41.89 20.91 -7.31
N GLY A 216 41.86 19.62 -6.96
CA GLY A 216 41.81 18.52 -7.93
C GLY A 216 40.57 18.57 -8.86
N ILE A 217 40.77 18.24 -10.13
CA ILE A 217 39.68 18.12 -11.12
C ILE A 217 38.98 16.78 -10.92
N TRP A 218 37.66 16.85 -10.93
CA TRP A 218 36.77 15.71 -10.75
C TRP A 218 35.95 15.46 -12.03
N LEU A 219 36.26 14.38 -12.73
CA LEU A 219 35.56 13.99 -13.97
C LEU A 219 34.23 13.30 -13.63
N PHE A 220 33.13 13.75 -14.27
CA PHE A 220 31.75 13.30 -14.03
C PHE A 220 31.37 13.26 -12.52
N PRO A 221 31.14 14.42 -11.89
CA PRO A 221 30.76 14.50 -10.48
C PRO A 221 29.51 13.67 -10.15
N ASN A 222 28.54 13.64 -11.06
CA ASN A 222 27.24 13.01 -10.84
C ASN A 222 27.20 11.50 -11.18
N LEU A 223 28.33 10.89 -11.57
CA LEU A 223 28.35 9.48 -12.03
C LEU A 223 27.90 8.47 -10.96
N PHE A 224 28.06 8.82 -9.68
CA PHE A 224 27.65 7.99 -8.54
C PHE A 224 26.58 8.69 -7.68
N GLU A 225 25.97 9.76 -8.17
CA GLU A 225 24.83 10.39 -7.51
C GLU A 225 23.53 9.72 -7.98
N ASP A 226 22.47 9.81 -7.17
CA ASP A 226 21.15 9.22 -7.44
C ASP A 226 20.40 10.00 -8.55
N VAL A 227 21.00 10.09 -9.73
CA VAL A 227 20.47 10.79 -10.91
C VAL A 227 20.34 9.82 -12.08
N GLY A 228 19.51 10.17 -13.06
CA GLY A 228 19.31 9.33 -14.25
C GLY A 228 20.60 9.13 -15.04
N ILE A 229 20.66 8.05 -15.84
CA ILE A 229 21.87 7.67 -16.60
C ILE A 229 22.43 8.82 -17.43
N VAL A 230 21.58 9.65 -18.04
CA VAL A 230 22.02 10.80 -18.85
C VAL A 230 22.58 11.93 -17.98
N ASP A 231 21.91 12.22 -16.87
CA ASP A 231 22.31 13.27 -15.92
C ASP A 231 23.58 12.90 -15.14
N SER A 232 23.90 11.60 -15.03
CA SER A 232 25.16 11.11 -14.46
C SER A 232 26.40 11.57 -15.24
N PHE A 233 26.27 11.88 -16.53
CA PHE A 233 27.38 12.29 -17.41
C PHE A 233 27.44 13.81 -17.65
N ILE A 234 26.60 14.59 -16.99
CA ILE A 234 26.57 16.05 -17.12
C ILE A 234 26.64 16.65 -15.70
N PRO A 235 27.57 17.56 -15.39
CA PRO A 235 28.62 18.12 -16.22
C PRO A 235 29.79 17.14 -16.47
N PHE A 236 30.56 17.37 -17.53
CA PHE A 236 31.70 16.50 -17.91
C PHE A 236 32.84 16.55 -16.88
N TRP A 237 33.09 17.70 -16.25
CA TRP A 237 34.10 17.91 -15.23
C TRP A 237 33.66 18.97 -14.22
N GLY A 238 34.21 18.92 -13.02
CA GLY A 238 34.02 19.93 -11.97
C GLY A 238 35.24 19.99 -11.05
N TRP A 239 35.30 21.00 -10.19
CA TRP A 239 36.34 21.11 -9.16
C TRP A 239 35.87 20.43 -7.87
N ASP A 240 36.78 19.74 -7.18
CA ASP A 240 36.50 19.18 -5.84
C ASP A 240 36.56 20.31 -4.79
N GLU A 241 35.48 21.09 -4.68
CA GLU A 241 35.37 22.12 -3.64
C GLU A 241 35.14 21.46 -2.28
N PRO A 242 35.89 21.84 -1.23
CA PRO A 242 35.66 21.33 0.11
C PRO A 242 34.23 21.73 0.53
N LYS A 243 33.36 20.73 0.74
CA LYS A 243 31.98 20.91 1.16
C LYS A 243 31.94 21.79 2.41
N LYS A 244 31.62 23.08 2.26
CA LYS A 244 31.31 23.95 3.40
C LYS A 244 30.14 23.31 4.14
N LYS A 245 30.35 22.98 5.43
CA LYS A 245 29.30 22.51 6.34
C LYS A 245 28.12 23.47 6.23
N LYS A 246 27.02 23.05 5.57
CA LYS A 246 25.74 23.74 5.68
C LYS A 246 25.27 23.59 7.13
N SER A 247 25.48 24.63 7.93
CA SER A 247 24.75 24.81 9.18
C SER A 247 23.27 24.90 8.84
N LYS A 248 22.52 23.96 9.39
CA LYS A 248 21.07 23.91 9.43
C LYS A 248 20.56 25.16 10.17
N ALA A 249 19.85 26.05 9.48
CA ALA A 249 18.98 27.04 10.09
C ALA A 249 17.62 26.95 9.38
N GLU A 250 16.67 26.33 10.08
CA GLU A 250 15.23 26.45 9.81
C GLU A 250 14.80 27.89 10.13
N THR A 251 14.02 28.50 9.24
CA THR A 251 12.84 29.27 9.65
C THR A 251 11.75 29.04 8.60
N GLU A 252 10.76 28.23 8.97
CA GLU A 252 9.43 28.23 8.37
C GLU A 252 8.66 29.48 8.84
N THR A 253 8.14 30.26 7.89
CA THR A 253 6.85 30.99 7.88
C THR A 253 6.92 31.90 6.65
N GLY A 254 5.98 32.00 5.71
CA GLY A 254 4.60 31.58 5.65
C GLY A 254 3.85 32.66 4.86
N ALA A 255 3.52 32.34 3.60
CA ALA A 255 2.41 32.87 2.77
C ALA A 255 2.39 34.33 2.25
N ALA A 256 1.92 34.40 1.00
CA ALA A 256 1.30 35.50 0.25
C ALA A 256 2.18 36.68 -0.16
N GLU A 257 1.97 37.39 -1.27
CA GLU A 257 1.33 37.24 -2.58
C GLU A 257 1.63 38.59 -3.27
N SER A 258 1.49 38.66 -4.59
CA SER A 258 1.45 39.91 -5.40
C SER A 258 2.82 40.53 -5.77
N SER A 259 3.39 40.33 -6.97
CA SER A 259 2.94 40.70 -8.33
C SER A 259 3.38 42.10 -8.78
N VAL A 260 3.68 42.21 -10.08
CA VAL A 260 3.47 43.40 -10.97
C VAL A 260 4.65 44.39 -10.96
N THR A 261 5.28 44.81 -12.06
CA THR A 261 5.06 44.77 -13.54
C THR A 261 6.40 45.19 -14.22
N ALA A 262 6.66 45.16 -15.52
CA ALA A 262 5.89 45.77 -16.59
C ALA A 262 6.32 45.26 -17.98
N THR A 263 5.35 44.79 -18.75
CA THR A 263 5.32 44.82 -20.22
C THR A 263 4.02 45.53 -20.57
N THR A 264 4.08 46.65 -21.30
CA THR A 264 2.89 47.24 -21.91
C THR A 264 3.26 47.79 -23.29
N THR A 265 2.59 47.24 -24.30
CA THR A 265 2.52 47.72 -25.68
C THR A 265 1.30 48.63 -25.80
N ASN A 266 1.42 49.80 -26.46
CA ASN A 266 0.63 50.20 -27.64
C ASN A 266 0.54 51.73 -27.81
N ALA A 267 0.87 52.13 -29.05
CA ALA A 267 0.17 53.05 -29.95
C ALA A 267 -0.29 54.45 -29.50
N ALA A 268 0.16 55.41 -30.32
CA ALA A 268 -0.61 56.50 -30.93
C ALA A 268 -0.94 57.76 -30.11
N GLU A 269 -0.28 58.84 -30.55
CA GLU A 269 -0.88 60.07 -31.06
C GLU A 269 -1.16 61.24 -30.10
N ALA A 270 -0.69 62.40 -30.59
CA ALA A 270 -1.16 63.78 -30.42
C ALA A 270 -0.73 64.63 -29.21
N VAL A 271 0.04 65.69 -29.58
CA VAL A 271 -0.25 67.13 -29.32
C VAL A 271 0.11 67.64 -27.91
N VAL A 272 0.77 68.78 -27.65
CA VAL A 272 1.59 69.82 -28.32
C VAL A 272 1.80 70.91 -27.24
N GLU A 273 2.85 71.74 -27.38
CA GLU A 273 3.04 73.08 -26.76
C GLU A 273 3.54 73.16 -25.29
N LYS A 274 4.78 73.71 -25.07
CA LYS A 274 5.18 75.12 -24.75
C LYS A 274 5.08 75.38 -23.24
N GLU A 275 5.91 76.13 -22.52
CA GLU A 275 7.07 77.06 -22.61
C GLU A 275 7.97 76.68 -21.38
N ASP A 276 9.24 77.01 -21.17
CA ASP A 276 10.17 78.10 -21.50
C ASP A 276 11.61 77.52 -21.59
#